data_AF-A0A7J2RG37-F1
#
_entry.id   AF-A0A7J2RG37-F1
#
_cell.length_a   1.000
_cell.length_b   1.000
_cell.length_c   1.000
_cell.angle_alpha   90.00
_cell.angle_beta   90.00
_cell.angle_gamma   90.00
#
_symmetry.space_group_name_H-M   'P 1'
#
loop_
_entity.id
_entity.type
_entity.pdbx_description
1 polymer ?
#
loop_
_entity_poly.entity_id
_entity_poly.type
_entity_poly.pdbx_seq_one_letter_code
_entity_poly.pdbx_strand_id
1 'polypeptide(L)'
;MSQKTIAQKLFIKEGNKVLFLNHPEEYLSLIGDLPKNIVFSSEAEDNLDFIQVFVKNKAELEAQLPKLKKKMSDDGKLWISYYKGTSKIKTDINRDNLRECALSIGLKAVAMISINKDWSAMRLKITDV
;
A
#
# COMPACT_ATOMS: atom_id res chain seq x y z
N MET A 1 -5.12 11.41 24.70
CA MET A 1 -4.80 11.79 23.30
C MET A 1 -4.66 10.51 22.50
N SER A 2 -5.73 10.02 21.87
CA SER A 2 -5.71 8.74 21.14
C SER A 2 -4.88 8.89 19.86
N GLN A 3 -3.60 8.52 19.90
CA GLN A 3 -2.78 8.42 18.70
C GLN A 3 -3.37 7.33 17.81
N LYS A 4 -3.96 7.72 16.68
CA LYS A 4 -4.50 6.78 15.70
C LYS A 4 -3.43 5.78 15.28
N THR A 5 -3.74 4.49 15.34
CA THR A 5 -2.85 3.41 14.90
C THR A 5 -2.56 3.53 13.40
N ILE A 6 -1.50 2.89 12.93
CA ILE A 6 -1.16 2.90 11.51
C ILE A 6 -2.28 2.23 10.70
N ALA A 7 -2.91 1.19 11.23
CA ALA A 7 -4.09 0.57 10.64
C ALA A 7 -5.22 1.58 10.38
N GLN A 8 -5.51 2.46 11.35
CA GLN A 8 -6.50 3.53 11.17
C GLN A 8 -6.07 4.58 10.15
N LYS A 9 -4.78 4.93 10.10
CA LYS A 9 -4.23 5.87 9.08
C LYS A 9 -4.27 5.30 7.67
N LEU A 10 -4.13 3.99 7.54
CA LEU A 10 -4.24 3.24 6.30
C LEU A 10 -5.70 3.08 5.82
N PHE A 11 -6.69 3.52 6.61
CA PHE A 11 -8.11 3.33 6.33
C PHE A 11 -8.52 1.85 6.28
N ILE A 12 -7.86 1.00 7.08
CA ILE A 12 -8.28 -0.38 7.27
C ILE A 12 -9.56 -0.37 8.12
N LYS A 13 -10.60 -1.05 7.65
CA LYS A 13 -11.89 -1.16 8.33
C LYS A 13 -12.17 -2.62 8.70
N GLU A 14 -13.07 -2.79 9.66
CA GLU A 14 -13.60 -4.10 10.07
C GLU A 14 -14.34 -4.74 8.89
N GLY A 15 -14.16 -6.05 8.68
CA GLY A 15 -14.78 -6.77 7.56
C GLY A 15 -14.07 -6.64 6.21
N ASN A 16 -13.04 -5.78 6.09
CA ASN A 16 -12.32 -5.62 4.82
C ASN A 16 -11.49 -6.86 4.48
N LYS A 17 -11.42 -7.18 3.19
CA LYS A 17 -10.40 -8.06 2.63
C LYS A 17 -9.09 -7.30 2.47
N VAL A 18 -8.10 -7.67 3.28
CA VAL A 18 -6.77 -7.06 3.27
C VAL A 18 -5.76 -8.00 2.64
N LEU A 19 -4.90 -7.47 1.79
CA LEU A 19 -3.76 -8.18 1.24
C LEU A 19 -2.48 -7.40 1.54
N PHE A 20 -1.55 -8.02 2.26
CA PHE A 20 -0.22 -7.45 2.51
C PHE A 20 0.82 -8.25 1.72
N LEU A 21 1.55 -7.59 0.83
CA LEU A 21 2.57 -8.22 -0.04
C LEU A 21 3.96 -7.71 0.27
N ASN A 22 4.93 -8.62 0.32
CA ASN A 22 6.34 -8.32 0.58
C ASN A 22 6.59 -7.54 1.88
N HIS A 23 5.65 -7.57 2.83
CA HIS A 23 5.79 -6.86 4.09
C HIS A 23 6.92 -7.46 4.94
N PRO A 24 7.69 -6.66 5.68
CA PRO A 24 8.63 -7.21 6.65
C PRO A 24 7.88 -7.95 7.77
N GLU A 25 8.50 -8.94 8.39
CA GLU A 25 7.88 -9.75 9.46
C GLU A 25 7.41 -8.87 10.63
N GLU A 26 8.19 -7.85 10.97
CA GLU A 26 7.89 -6.87 12.02
C GLU A 26 6.75 -5.90 11.65
N TYR A 27 6.27 -5.91 10.40
CA TYR A 27 5.25 -4.97 9.95
C TYR A 27 3.93 -5.13 10.70
N LEU A 28 3.48 -6.38 10.90
CA LEU A 28 2.23 -6.65 11.61
C LEU A 28 2.29 -6.17 13.06
N SER A 29 3.45 -6.29 13.72
CA SER A 29 3.66 -5.70 15.04
C SER A 29 3.66 -4.17 15.01
N LEU A 30 4.18 -3.59 13.93
CA LEU A 30 4.28 -2.14 13.75
C LEU A 30 2.94 -1.48 13.48
N ILE A 31 2.03 -2.12 12.73
CA ILE A 31 0.71 -1.52 12.47
C ILE A 31 -0.15 -1.42 13.73
N GLY A 32 0.16 -2.28 14.70
CA GLY A 32 -0.51 -2.39 15.99
C GLY A 32 -1.86 -3.07 15.88
N ASP A 33 -2.80 -2.62 16.71
CA ASP A 33 -4.14 -3.17 16.80
C ASP A 33 -4.90 -2.99 15.47
N LEU A 34 -5.15 -4.12 14.81
CA LEU A 34 -5.97 -4.21 13.62
C LEU A 34 -7.45 -4.23 14.02
N PRO A 35 -8.35 -3.60 13.23
CA PRO A 35 -9.78 -3.74 13.44
C PRO A 35 -10.21 -5.21 13.53
N LYS A 36 -11.29 -5.48 14.26
CA LYS A 36 -11.84 -6.83 14.36
C LYS A 36 -12.42 -7.28 13.00
N ASN A 37 -12.47 -8.60 12.80
CA ASN A 37 -13.10 -9.21 11.65
C ASN A 37 -12.47 -8.86 10.29
N ILE A 38 -11.15 -8.63 10.25
CA ILE A 38 -10.43 -8.49 8.99
C ILE A 38 -10.22 -9.86 8.35
N VAL A 39 -10.39 -9.92 7.04
CA VAL A 39 -10.11 -11.11 6.25
C VAL A 39 -8.76 -10.93 5.58
N PHE A 40 -7.76 -11.68 6.00
CA PHE A 40 -6.47 -11.74 5.29
C PHE A 40 -6.65 -12.57 4.03
N SER A 41 -6.67 -11.89 2.90
CA SER A 41 -6.75 -12.53 1.60
C SER A 41 -5.36 -12.87 1.07
N SER A 42 -5.31 -13.87 0.20
CA SER A 42 -4.07 -14.27 -0.48
C SER A 42 -3.94 -13.59 -1.85
N GLU A 43 -2.74 -13.64 -2.45
CA GLU A 43 -2.52 -13.16 -3.81
C GLU A 43 -3.40 -13.82 -4.87
N ALA A 44 -3.95 -15.00 -4.59
CA ALA A 44 -4.85 -15.69 -5.50
C ALA A 44 -6.28 -15.13 -5.51
N GLU A 45 -6.62 -14.23 -4.58
CA GLU A 45 -7.96 -13.65 -4.49
C GLU A 45 -8.07 -12.30 -5.23
N ASP A 46 -9.28 -12.05 -5.74
CA ASP A 46 -9.69 -10.80 -6.37
C ASP A 46 -10.74 -10.07 -5.50
N ASN A 47 -11.14 -8.87 -5.92
CA ASN A 47 -12.08 -8.00 -5.20
C ASN A 47 -11.61 -7.67 -3.77
N LEU A 48 -10.37 -7.20 -3.67
CA LEU A 48 -9.75 -6.82 -2.41
C LEU A 48 -10.10 -5.36 -2.07
N ASP A 49 -10.61 -5.14 -0.86
CA ASP A 49 -10.95 -3.80 -0.34
C ASP A 49 -9.71 -2.99 0.02
N PHE A 50 -8.64 -3.67 0.42
CA PHE A 50 -7.39 -3.07 0.84
C PHE A 50 -6.21 -3.93 0.37
N ILE A 51 -5.28 -3.30 -0.34
CA ILE A 51 -4.06 -3.94 -0.80
C ILE A 51 -2.90 -3.07 -0.35
N GLN A 52 -1.92 -3.64 0.32
CA GLN A 52 -0.67 -2.97 0.62
C GLN A 52 0.51 -3.81 0.15
N VAL A 53 1.33 -3.24 -0.73
CA VAL A 53 2.53 -3.90 -1.24
C VAL A 53 3.77 -3.13 -0.81
N PHE A 54 4.83 -3.84 -0.48
CA PHE A 54 6.13 -3.28 -0.20
C PHE A 54 7.04 -3.53 -1.40
N VAL A 55 7.54 -2.44 -1.99
CA VAL A 55 8.40 -2.48 -3.17
C VAL A 55 9.78 -1.95 -2.83
N LYS A 56 10.82 -2.64 -3.32
CA LYS A 56 12.21 -2.24 -3.05
C LYS A 56 12.78 -1.39 -4.17
N ASN A 57 12.34 -1.62 -5.41
CA ASN A 57 12.82 -0.92 -6.60
C ASN A 57 11.68 -0.63 -7.60
N LYS A 58 11.97 0.25 -8.56
CA LYS A 58 10.99 0.73 -9.54
C LYS A 58 10.48 -0.39 -10.45
N ALA A 59 11.33 -1.34 -10.82
CA ALA A 59 10.94 -2.47 -11.67
C ALA A 59 9.87 -3.35 -11.00
N GLU A 60 10.01 -3.64 -9.70
CA GLU A 60 8.98 -4.36 -8.94
C GLU A 60 7.67 -3.57 -8.89
N LEU A 61 7.74 -2.25 -8.67
CA LEU A 61 6.57 -1.39 -8.68
C LEU A 61 5.83 -1.48 -10.02
N GLU A 62 6.54 -1.30 -11.13
CA GLU A 62 5.96 -1.33 -12.48
C GLU A 62 5.38 -2.70 -12.84
N ALA A 63 5.99 -3.80 -12.34
CA ALA A 63 5.48 -5.15 -12.54
C ALA A 63 4.26 -5.49 -11.65
N GLN A 64 4.19 -4.96 -10.44
CA GLN A 64 3.14 -5.25 -9.46
C GLN A 64 1.90 -4.38 -9.66
N LEU A 65 2.07 -3.09 -9.93
CA LEU A 65 0.98 -2.12 -10.12
C LEU A 65 -0.19 -2.62 -11.01
N PRO A 66 0.03 -3.11 -12.24
CA PRO A 66 -1.07 -3.58 -13.09
C PRO A 66 -1.73 -4.85 -12.54
N LYS A 67 -0.99 -5.73 -11.85
CA LYS A 67 -1.54 -6.93 -11.20
C LYS A 67 -2.44 -6.56 -10.03
N LEU A 68 -2.00 -5.61 -9.20
CA LEU A 68 -2.74 -5.15 -8.04
C LEU A 68 -3.98 -4.35 -8.44
N LYS A 69 -3.90 -3.52 -9.50
CA LYS A 69 -5.07 -2.90 -10.11
C LYS A 69 -6.11 -3.94 -10.55
N LYS A 70 -5.63 -5.06 -11.12
CA LYS A 70 -6.35 -6.31 -11.43
C LYS A 70 -7.29 -6.79 -10.30
N LYS A 71 -6.67 -6.96 -9.13
CA LYS A 71 -7.25 -7.65 -7.98
C LYS A 71 -8.05 -6.72 -7.06
N MET A 72 -7.85 -5.41 -7.19
CA MET A 72 -8.50 -4.42 -6.34
C MET A 72 -9.96 -4.21 -6.77
N SER A 73 -10.86 -4.10 -5.80
CA SER A 73 -12.24 -3.65 -6.04
C SER A 73 -12.27 -2.20 -6.54
N ASP A 74 -13.40 -1.77 -7.11
CA ASP A 74 -13.57 -0.39 -7.64
C ASP A 74 -13.32 0.71 -6.58
N ASP A 75 -13.82 0.53 -5.34
CA ASP A 75 -13.50 1.40 -4.18
C ASP A 75 -12.33 0.88 -3.33
N GLY A 76 -11.59 -0.10 -3.83
CA GLY A 76 -10.46 -0.66 -3.11
C GLY A 76 -9.36 0.36 -2.87
N LYS A 77 -8.55 0.11 -1.84
CA LYS A 77 -7.50 1.02 -1.37
C LYS A 77 -6.15 0.37 -1.60
N LEU A 78 -5.45 0.79 -2.65
CA LEU A 78 -4.11 0.35 -2.95
C LEU A 78 -3.09 1.24 -2.24
N TRP A 79 -2.24 0.65 -1.42
CA TRP A 79 -1.16 1.31 -0.71
C TRP A 79 0.19 0.75 -1.16
N ILE A 80 1.02 1.61 -1.72
CA ILE A 80 2.37 1.25 -2.14
C ILE A 80 3.34 1.74 -1.08
N SER A 81 4.00 0.81 -0.41
CA SER A 81 5.03 1.07 0.59
C SER A 81 6.41 1.01 -0.05
N TYR A 82 7.16 2.08 0.06
CA TYR A 82 8.50 2.21 -0.51
C TYR A 82 9.44 2.83 0.51
N TYR A 83 10.74 2.55 0.36
CA TYR A 83 11.76 3.17 1.20
C TYR A 83 11.82 4.66 0.94
N LYS A 84 11.88 5.46 1.99
CA LYS A 84 12.09 6.90 1.84
C LYS A 84 13.49 7.16 1.29
N GLY A 85 13.65 8.24 0.53
CA GLY A 85 14.98 8.69 0.12
C GLY A 85 15.90 9.05 1.30
N THR A 86 15.33 9.30 2.48
CA THR A 86 16.07 9.53 3.74
C THR A 86 16.48 8.24 4.45
N SER A 87 16.03 7.08 3.99
CA SER A 87 16.35 5.79 4.58
C SER A 87 17.77 5.39 4.19
N LYS A 88 18.44 4.61 5.05
CA LYS A 88 19.80 4.10 4.75
C LYS A 88 19.83 3.08 3.60
N ILE A 89 18.66 2.70 3.09
CA ILE A 89 18.48 1.63 2.12
C ILE A 89 18.39 2.26 0.72
N LYS A 90 19.28 1.83 -0.18
CA LYS A 90 19.27 2.29 -1.58
C LYS A 90 17.98 1.83 -2.26
N THR A 91 17.21 2.79 -2.77
CA THR A 91 16.02 2.53 -3.58
C THR A 91 15.99 3.50 -4.76
N ASP A 92 15.57 2.99 -5.92
CA ASP A 92 15.36 3.78 -7.14
C ASP A 92 13.92 4.34 -7.23
N ILE A 93 13.10 4.08 -6.21
CA ILE A 93 11.74 4.63 -6.10
C ILE A 93 11.76 5.90 -5.26
N ASN A 94 11.15 6.94 -5.80
CA ASN A 94 10.79 8.12 -5.03
C ASN A 94 9.28 8.40 -5.18
N ARG A 95 8.78 9.37 -4.41
CA ARG A 95 7.37 9.78 -4.46
C ARG A 95 6.90 10.14 -5.87
N ASP A 96 7.70 10.94 -6.56
CA ASP A 96 7.32 11.53 -7.84
C ASP A 96 7.28 10.47 -8.95
N ASN A 97 8.33 9.66 -9.08
CA ASN A 97 8.39 8.49 -9.97
C ASN A 97 7.25 7.51 -9.71
N LEU A 98 6.95 7.21 -8.44
CA LEU A 98 5.85 6.30 -8.09
C LEU A 98 4.49 6.87 -8.54
N ARG A 99 4.28 8.17 -8.32
CA ARG A 99 3.06 8.87 -8.75
C ARG A 99 2.95 8.87 -10.27
N GLU A 100 4.03 9.09 -11.00
CA GLU A 100 4.04 9.05 -12.47
C GLU A 100 3.75 7.64 -13.00
N CYS A 101 4.43 6.61 -12.48
CA CYS A 101 4.17 5.22 -12.86
C CYS A 101 2.72 4.81 -12.60
N ALA A 102 2.16 5.21 -11.45
CA ALA A 102 0.77 4.99 -11.13
C ALA A 102 -0.16 5.69 -12.14
N LEU A 103 0.11 6.96 -12.44
CA LEU A 103 -0.71 7.75 -13.36
C LEU A 103 -0.72 7.15 -14.78
N SER A 104 0.43 6.67 -15.27
CA SER A 104 0.56 6.04 -16.59
C SER A 104 -0.32 4.81 -16.77
N ILE A 105 -0.77 4.16 -15.68
CA ILE A 105 -1.67 3.01 -15.74
C ILE A 105 -3.09 3.31 -15.23
N GLY A 106 -3.45 4.58 -15.09
CA GLY A 106 -4.77 5.02 -14.61
C GLY A 106 -4.96 4.83 -13.11
N LEU A 107 -3.91 5.06 -12.32
CA LEU A 107 -3.99 5.14 -10.87
C LEU A 107 -3.57 6.54 -10.41
N LYS A 108 -4.37 7.15 -9.55
CA LYS A 108 -4.09 8.48 -9.00
C LYS A 108 -3.65 8.39 -7.56
N ALA A 109 -2.52 9.02 -7.24
CA ALA A 109 -2.10 9.22 -5.86
C ALA A 109 -3.06 10.18 -5.13
N VAL A 110 -3.64 9.72 -4.02
CA VAL A 110 -4.65 10.48 -3.25
C VAL A 110 -4.22 10.79 -1.82
N ALA A 111 -3.34 9.98 -1.22
CA ALA A 111 -2.83 10.21 0.12
C ALA A 111 -1.44 9.60 0.29
N MET A 112 -0.70 10.07 1.29
CA MET A 112 0.56 9.46 1.69
C MET A 112 0.67 9.51 3.21
N ILE A 113 1.20 8.44 3.79
CA ILE A 113 1.53 8.39 5.22
C ILE A 113 2.94 7.87 5.42
N SER A 114 3.57 8.28 6.51
CA SER A 114 4.79 7.66 6.99
C SER A 114 4.44 6.47 7.87
N ILE A 115 4.93 5.29 7.52
CA ILE A 115 4.77 4.07 8.31
C ILE A 115 5.76 4.11 9.47
N ASN A 116 7.04 4.34 9.18
CA ASN A 116 8.08 4.51 10.19
C ASN A 116 9.19 5.44 9.67
N LYS A 117 10.41 5.33 10.24
CA LYS A 117 11.57 6.12 9.82
C LYS A 117 12.02 5.75 8.40
N ASP A 118 11.87 4.49 8.02
CA ASP A 118 12.41 3.95 6.77
C ASP A 118 11.39 3.84 5.64
N TRP A 119 10.10 3.69 5.97
CA TRP A 119 9.03 3.38 5.02
C TRP A 119 7.98 4.47 4.94
N SER A 120 7.59 4.81 3.71
CA SER A 120 6.41 5.61 3.39
C SER A 120 5.42 4.77 2.60
N ALA A 121 4.12 4.97 2.85
CA ALA A 121 3.06 4.35 2.09
C ALA A 121 2.27 5.42 1.32
N MET A 122 2.08 5.22 0.02
CA MET A 122 1.26 6.08 -0.83
C MET A 122 -0.03 5.35 -1.22
N ARG A 123 -1.16 6.00 -0.98
CA ARG A 123 -2.47 5.53 -1.42
C ARG A 123 -2.72 5.93 -2.86
N LEU A 124 -3.04 4.93 -3.66
CA LEU A 124 -3.49 5.04 -5.03
C LEU A 124 -4.98 4.69 -5.09
N LYS A 125 -5.71 5.42 -5.95
CA LYS A 125 -7.09 5.13 -6.31
C LYS A 125 -7.15 4.87 -7.81
N ILE A 126 -7.98 3.91 -8.25
CA ILE A 126 -8.32 3.80 -9.67
C ILE A 126 -8.96 5.12 -10.10
N THR A 127 -8.44 5.68 -11.17
CA THR A 127 -9.06 6.80 -11.86
C THR A 127 -9.45 6.32 -13.24
N ASP A 128 -10.66 6.66 -13.66
CA ASP A 128 -11.00 6.62 -15.07
C ASP A 128 -10.09 7.63 -15.78
N VAL A 129 -9.43 7.19 -16.86
CA VAL A 129 -8.51 7.99 -17.68
C VAL A 129 -9.11 8.11 -19.07
#